data_AF-A0AAE9EFK6-F1
#
_entry.id   AF-A0AAE9EFK6-F1
#
_cell.length_a   1.000
_cell.length_b   1.000
_cell.length_c   1.000
_cell.angle_alpha   90.00
_cell.angle_beta   90.00
_cell.angle_gamma   90.00
#
_symmetry.space_group_name_H-M   'P 1'
#
loop_
_entity.id
_entity.type
_entity.pdbx_description
1 polymer ?
#
loop_
_entity_poly.entity_id
_entity_poly.type
_entity_poly.pdbx_seq_one_letter_code
_entity_poly.pdbx_strand_id
1 'polypeptide(L)'
;MSDKHGEEDESKKAKMHLKANDLLCVNGCGFYGTPQWENRCSKCWRAHQNELKKSQDFAKNKSLLSFDQFQERRKSTTESKSRGIKNLFKTSPIPESGTSSPTSTSPSSTPTRRRDLSPDSLEARKQFSDFLVANLSTAMAQEIARSVKNAVNKISEMRLNSEDMSDLVISYYQYLGDRIGVHSYFNSPDCKVKVEDVMDQVEKYISTCCYAMFFCASHDEEVADMSLQDRIRSLHWVTAGFLETKLVFKKQNVRDKVDEAITELIEINAKKSAFEKLDCLTRSCKAIFEALKESESSTSADEFLPTLIYILFRGNPPLIQSNVKFISRFAVPARLMSGEAAYFFTNLSCALEFARNMNHESLQMEKTEFEAYTSGHMAPPLSVLNTACNQAMYVLEGTIETIVTVAKKAEDLLKNLTGVDKKSDDDLEKMLILIKETVDIFPTDEYIQMKESIFAEEQETADLLVSLSRQSSESGRGTLSTSADNTQPSTPQPQLDPSFESPLAAAIVQKEATDSN
;
A
#
# COMPACT_ATOMS: atom_id res chain seq x y z
N MET A 1 81.20 -25.05 52.60
CA MET A 1 81.89 -24.99 51.29
C MET A 1 80.89 -24.42 50.31
N SER A 2 81.31 -23.46 49.48
CA SER A 2 80.63 -22.86 48.31
C SER A 2 79.10 -22.74 48.31
N ASP A 3 78.58 -21.51 48.26
CA ASP A 3 78.21 -20.95 46.94
C ASP A 3 78.05 -19.42 46.97
N LYS A 4 78.07 -18.80 45.77
CA LYS A 4 78.32 -17.37 45.56
C LYS A 4 77.09 -16.45 45.73
N HIS A 5 77.38 -15.17 45.98
CA HIS A 5 76.46 -14.04 45.90
C HIS A 5 77.19 -12.84 45.25
N GLY A 6 76.45 -12.00 44.52
CA GLY A 6 76.99 -10.91 43.68
C GLY A 6 77.49 -11.41 42.31
N GLU A 7 77.33 -10.74 41.17
CA GLU A 7 76.64 -9.47 40.78
C GLU A 7 76.05 -9.69 39.34
N GLU A 8 75.32 -8.81 38.64
CA GLU A 8 75.01 -7.36 38.79
C GLU A 8 73.52 -7.07 38.36
N ASP A 9 73.25 -6.03 37.55
CA ASP A 9 71.90 -5.51 37.20
C ASP A 9 71.67 -5.35 35.67
N GLU A 10 70.49 -4.84 35.29
CA GLU A 10 70.03 -4.41 33.95
C GLU A 10 69.92 -5.44 32.79
N SER A 11 68.68 -5.83 32.44
CA SER A 11 68.12 -5.69 31.07
C SER A 11 66.72 -6.31 30.92
N LYS A 12 65.86 -5.65 30.11
CA LYS A 12 64.54 -6.07 29.56
C LYS A 12 63.26 -5.47 30.17
N LYS A 13 63.15 -4.14 30.20
CA LYS A 13 61.85 -3.48 29.95
C LYS A 13 61.57 -3.51 28.45
N ALA A 14 60.66 -4.38 28.01
CA ALA A 14 60.21 -4.44 26.62
C ALA A 14 59.43 -3.16 26.24
N LYS A 15 60.07 -2.24 25.51
CA LYS A 15 59.40 -1.08 24.90
C LYS A 15 58.55 -1.55 23.71
N MET A 16 57.28 -1.83 23.95
CA MET A 16 56.31 -2.04 22.87
C MET A 16 56.03 -0.70 22.17
N HIS A 17 56.63 -0.51 20.99
CA HIS A 17 56.25 0.56 20.07
C HIS A 17 54.93 0.20 19.37
N LEU A 18 53.81 0.53 20.01
CA LEU A 18 52.50 0.60 19.35
C LEU A 18 52.44 1.92 18.57
N LYS A 19 52.15 1.87 17.27
CA LYS A 19 51.94 3.11 16.50
C LYS A 19 50.57 3.67 16.83
N ALA A 20 50.39 4.99 16.82
CA ALA A 20 49.12 5.61 17.15
C ALA A 20 47.94 5.11 16.29
N ASN A 21 48.21 4.72 15.04
CA ASN A 21 47.22 4.13 14.14
C ASN A 21 46.78 2.72 14.53
N ASP A 22 47.61 1.94 15.23
CA ASP A 22 47.31 0.57 15.65
C ASP A 22 46.29 0.53 16.82
N LEU A 23 46.04 1.69 17.44
CA LEU A 23 45.05 1.90 18.51
C LEU A 23 43.72 2.47 17.97
N LEU A 24 43.63 2.83 16.69
CA LEU A 24 42.42 3.40 16.10
C LEU A 24 41.38 2.32 15.82
N CYS A 25 40.11 2.72 15.85
CA CYS A 25 38.98 1.86 15.54
C CYS A 25 39.10 1.30 14.12
N VAL A 26 38.97 -0.03 13.96
CA VAL A 26 39.02 -0.74 12.67
C VAL A 26 38.12 -0.13 11.59
N ASN A 27 36.98 0.46 11.98
CA ASN A 27 36.06 1.16 11.07
C ASN A 27 36.54 2.57 10.63
N GLY A 28 37.80 2.96 10.88
CA GLY A 28 38.39 4.22 10.40
C GLY A 28 37.81 5.52 10.97
N CYS A 29 36.95 5.45 12.00
CA CYS A 29 36.13 6.57 12.45
C CYS A 29 36.84 7.63 13.30
N GLY A 30 38.18 7.61 13.38
CA GLY A 30 39.00 8.57 14.12
C GLY A 30 39.03 8.40 15.66
N PHE A 31 38.24 7.47 16.22
CA PHE A 31 38.23 7.16 17.65
C PHE A 31 39.08 5.91 17.94
N TYR A 32 39.62 5.81 19.16
CA TYR A 32 40.38 4.63 19.59
C TYR A 32 39.48 3.40 19.77
N GLY A 33 40.00 2.24 19.38
CA GLY A 33 39.40 0.93 19.60
C GLY A 33 40.11 0.17 20.72
N THR A 34 39.46 -0.84 21.29
CA THR A 34 40.05 -1.71 22.31
C THR A 34 39.96 -3.19 21.92
N PRO A 35 40.95 -4.03 22.28
CA PRO A 35 40.91 -5.46 21.95
C PRO A 35 39.67 -6.20 22.47
N GLN A 36 39.10 -5.76 23.61
CA GLN A 36 37.86 -6.29 24.17
C GLN A 36 36.62 -6.04 23.29
N TRP A 37 36.70 -5.09 22.35
CA TRP A 37 35.65 -4.74 21.39
C TRP A 37 36.12 -4.98 19.95
N GLU A 38 36.97 -5.98 19.72
CA GLU A 38 37.54 -6.33 18.40
C GLU A 38 38.25 -5.13 17.72
N ASN A 39 38.93 -4.30 18.52
CA ASN A 39 39.54 -3.05 18.10
C ASN A 39 38.54 -2.05 17.47
N ARG A 40 37.26 -2.10 17.84
CA ARG A 40 36.26 -1.08 17.50
C ARG A 40 36.09 -0.07 18.64
N CYS A 41 35.75 1.18 18.34
CA CYS A 41 35.38 2.16 19.37
C CYS A 41 33.98 1.85 19.94
N SER A 42 33.63 2.42 21.08
CA SER A 42 32.35 2.16 21.78
C SER A 42 31.10 2.39 20.90
N LYS A 43 31.12 3.39 20.00
CA LYS A 43 30.01 3.68 19.08
C LYS A 43 29.90 2.61 17.97
N CYS A 44 31.02 2.25 17.35
CA CYS A 44 31.06 1.20 16.33
C CYS A 44 30.79 -0.19 16.92
N TRP A 45 31.21 -0.45 18.15
CA TRP A 45 30.89 -1.68 18.88
C TRP A 45 29.38 -1.81 19.14
N ARG A 46 28.72 -0.76 19.62
CA ARG A 46 27.25 -0.75 19.79
C ARG A 46 26.50 -0.97 18.47
N ALA A 47 26.94 -0.34 17.39
CA ALA A 47 26.37 -0.57 16.06
C ALA A 47 26.54 -2.03 15.62
N HIS A 48 27.76 -2.57 15.76
CA HIS A 48 28.07 -3.95 15.42
C HIS A 48 27.29 -4.98 16.28
N GLN A 49 27.12 -4.72 17.58
CA GLN A 49 26.30 -5.58 18.44
C GLN A 49 24.80 -5.52 18.08
N ASN A 50 24.27 -4.36 17.69
CA ASN A 50 22.90 -4.27 17.19
C ASN A 50 22.72 -5.02 15.87
N GLU A 51 23.71 -4.98 14.99
CA GLU A 51 23.71 -5.68 13.71
C GLU A 51 23.87 -7.21 13.88
N LEU A 52 24.79 -7.66 14.74
CA LEU A 52 24.92 -9.05 15.17
C LEU A 52 23.62 -9.56 15.82
N LYS A 53 22.98 -8.76 16.67
CA LYS A 53 21.70 -9.11 17.27
C LYS A 53 20.61 -9.24 16.20
N LYS A 54 20.47 -8.27 15.30
CA LYS A 54 19.56 -8.36 14.14
C LYS A 54 19.82 -9.62 13.30
N SER A 55 21.08 -9.96 13.04
CA SER A 55 21.46 -11.15 12.26
C SER A 55 21.18 -12.46 13.00
N GLN A 56 21.42 -12.53 14.32
CA GLN A 56 21.04 -13.68 15.14
C GLN A 56 19.53 -13.84 15.27
N ASP A 57 18.79 -12.75 15.45
CA ASP A 57 17.33 -12.78 15.54
C ASP A 57 16.70 -13.10 14.17
N PHE A 58 17.32 -12.67 13.06
CA PHE A 58 17.00 -13.11 11.70
C PHE A 58 17.26 -14.61 11.51
N ALA A 59 18.40 -15.14 11.94
CA ALA A 59 18.73 -16.56 11.84
C ALA A 59 17.83 -17.45 12.71
N LYS A 60 17.47 -17.01 13.92
CA LYS A 60 16.47 -17.67 14.78
C LYS A 60 15.08 -17.64 14.16
N ASN A 61 14.65 -16.51 13.62
CA ASN A 61 13.37 -16.43 12.93
C ASN A 61 13.33 -17.32 11.67
N LYS A 62 14.45 -17.43 10.95
CA LYS A 62 14.59 -18.38 9.82
C LYS A 62 14.47 -19.85 10.27
N SER A 63 15.04 -20.22 11.42
CA SER A 63 14.92 -21.59 11.93
C SER A 63 13.54 -21.91 12.51
N LEU A 64 12.86 -20.93 13.13
CA LEU A 64 11.49 -21.06 13.64
C LEU A 64 10.42 -21.13 12.53
N LEU A 65 10.78 -20.78 11.29
CA LEU A 65 9.85 -20.65 10.15
C LEU A 65 10.27 -21.46 8.93
N SER A 66 11.26 -22.35 9.06
CA SER A 66 11.62 -23.28 7.98
C SER A 66 10.46 -24.23 7.66
N PHE A 67 10.12 -24.30 6.37
CA PHE A 67 9.04 -25.15 5.85
C PHE A 67 9.29 -26.65 6.08
N ASP A 68 10.54 -27.07 6.27
CA ASP A 68 10.88 -28.46 6.59
C ASP A 68 10.34 -28.87 7.97
N GLN A 69 10.51 -28.02 8.99
CA GLN A 69 9.93 -28.27 10.32
C GLN A 69 8.39 -28.27 10.28
N PHE A 70 7.78 -27.55 9.34
CA PHE A 70 6.33 -27.51 9.17
C PHE A 70 5.76 -28.84 8.64
N GLN A 71 6.43 -29.49 7.66
CA GLN A 71 6.01 -30.84 7.24
C GLN A 71 6.26 -31.90 8.32
N GLU A 72 7.42 -31.83 8.98
CA GLU A 72 7.86 -32.85 9.93
C GLU A 72 7.00 -32.85 11.21
N ARG A 73 6.65 -31.67 11.74
CA ARG A 73 5.73 -31.54 12.88
C ARG A 73 4.34 -32.07 12.57
N ARG A 74 3.78 -31.81 11.38
CA ARG A 74 2.43 -32.26 11.02
C ARG A 74 2.27 -33.78 10.98
N LYS A 75 3.24 -34.52 10.42
CA LYS A 75 3.26 -35.99 10.50
C LYS A 75 3.24 -36.50 11.95
N SER A 76 3.97 -35.83 12.86
CA SER A 76 4.03 -36.23 14.27
C SER A 76 2.71 -36.04 15.03
N THR A 77 1.94 -34.99 14.69
CA THR A 77 0.67 -34.67 15.36
C THR A 77 -0.48 -35.63 15.01
N THR A 78 -0.48 -36.20 13.80
CA THR A 78 -1.54 -37.11 13.35
C THR A 78 -1.50 -38.50 13.99
N GLU A 79 -0.37 -38.93 14.55
CA GLU A 79 -0.14 -40.35 14.86
C GLU A 79 -0.11 -40.74 16.35
N SER A 80 0.00 -39.83 17.33
CA SER A 80 0.43 -40.26 18.69
C SER A 80 -0.15 -39.64 19.97
N LYS A 81 -0.92 -38.53 19.97
CA LYS A 81 -1.31 -37.85 21.25
C LYS A 81 -2.81 -37.89 21.66
N SER A 82 -3.70 -38.46 20.85
CA SER A 82 -5.16 -38.32 21.01
C SER A 82 -5.81 -38.96 22.26
N ARG A 83 -5.07 -39.69 23.10
CA ARG A 83 -5.63 -40.39 24.28
C ARG A 83 -5.72 -39.55 25.56
N GLY A 84 -4.77 -38.66 25.84
CA GLY A 84 -4.77 -37.87 27.08
C GLY A 84 -5.84 -36.76 27.11
N ILE A 85 -6.09 -36.15 25.94
CA ILE A 85 -6.91 -34.94 25.81
C ILE A 85 -8.43 -35.25 25.86
N LYS A 86 -8.84 -36.49 25.56
CA LYS A 86 -10.24 -36.95 25.70
C LYS A 86 -10.75 -36.87 27.15
N ASN A 87 -9.86 -36.94 28.14
CA ASN A 87 -10.19 -36.76 29.54
C ASN A 87 -10.24 -35.27 29.96
N LEU A 88 -9.62 -34.37 29.18
CA LEU A 88 -9.60 -32.93 29.46
C LEU A 88 -10.86 -32.20 28.99
N PHE A 89 -11.51 -32.67 27.93
CA PHE A 89 -12.70 -32.02 27.35
C PHE A 89 -14.02 -32.79 27.51
N LYS A 90 -14.00 -33.97 28.16
CA LYS A 90 -15.24 -34.67 28.55
C LYS A 90 -16.00 -33.86 29.60
N THR A 91 -17.25 -33.51 29.31
CA THR A 91 -18.22 -33.07 30.31
C THR A 91 -18.64 -34.26 31.16
N SER A 92 -18.43 -34.21 32.47
CA SER A 92 -19.03 -35.17 33.40
C SER A 92 -20.57 -35.08 33.34
N PRO A 93 -21.31 -36.20 33.40
CA PRO A 93 -22.75 -36.18 33.63
C PRO A 93 -23.07 -35.55 34.98
N ILE A 94 -24.22 -34.91 35.08
CA ILE A 94 -24.77 -34.36 36.33
C ILE A 94 -25.20 -35.53 37.22
N PRO A 95 -24.73 -35.65 38.47
CA PRO A 95 -25.36 -36.52 39.46
C PRO A 95 -26.64 -35.86 39.97
N GLU A 96 -27.75 -36.59 39.98
CA GLU A 96 -28.97 -36.14 40.66
C GLU A 96 -28.77 -36.08 42.19
N SER A 97 -29.61 -35.27 42.85
CA SER A 97 -29.54 -34.98 44.27
C SER A 97 -29.72 -36.23 45.16
N GLY A 98 -28.87 -36.40 46.17
CA GLY A 98 -28.96 -37.55 47.07
C GLY A 98 -28.05 -37.55 48.30
N THR A 99 -28.44 -36.81 49.34
CA THR A 99 -28.04 -36.99 50.76
C THR A 99 -26.69 -36.37 51.23
N SER A 100 -26.68 -36.00 52.51
CA SER A 100 -25.80 -35.03 53.19
C SER A 100 -24.73 -35.62 54.10
N SER A 101 -23.62 -34.88 54.34
CA SER A 101 -22.88 -34.72 55.62
C SER A 101 -21.57 -33.90 55.44
N PRO A 102 -20.93 -33.33 56.50
CA PRO A 102 -20.67 -31.88 56.47
C PRO A 102 -19.23 -31.40 56.72
N THR A 103 -19.06 -30.08 56.61
CA THR A 103 -17.99 -29.23 57.19
C THR A 103 -16.54 -29.40 56.72
N SER A 104 -16.05 -28.40 55.98
CA SER A 104 -14.95 -27.56 56.47
C SER A 104 -15.02 -26.16 55.83
N THR A 105 -14.94 -25.12 56.67
CA THR A 105 -15.01 -23.72 56.26
C THR A 105 -13.60 -23.14 56.06
N SER A 106 -13.32 -22.63 54.86
CA SER A 106 -12.17 -21.75 54.59
C SER A 106 -12.66 -20.51 53.84
N PRO A 107 -12.54 -19.30 54.41
CA PRO A 107 -12.98 -18.07 53.76
C PRO A 107 -11.89 -17.53 52.83
N SER A 108 -12.11 -17.62 51.51
CA SER A 108 -11.39 -16.80 50.53
C SER A 108 -12.26 -16.56 49.30
N SER A 109 -13.22 -15.64 49.44
CA SER A 109 -13.92 -15.06 48.32
C SER A 109 -13.00 -14.10 47.57
N THR A 110 -12.02 -14.63 46.84
CA THR A 110 -11.42 -13.88 45.75
C THR A 110 -12.51 -13.67 44.70
N PRO A 111 -12.83 -12.42 44.30
CA PRO A 111 -13.80 -12.20 43.25
C PRO A 111 -13.17 -12.70 41.95
N THR A 112 -13.61 -13.87 41.48
CA THR A 112 -13.38 -14.31 40.11
C THR A 112 -14.06 -13.30 39.20
N ARG A 113 -13.30 -12.28 38.76
CA ARG A 113 -13.69 -11.37 37.68
C ARG A 113 -13.99 -12.25 36.47
N ARG A 114 -15.26 -12.62 36.28
CA ARG A 114 -15.72 -13.17 35.02
C ARG A 114 -15.37 -12.11 33.98
N ARG A 115 -14.48 -12.48 33.06
CA ARG A 115 -14.06 -11.61 31.99
C ARG A 115 -15.27 -11.49 31.06
N ASP A 116 -15.92 -10.34 31.06
CA ASP A 116 -17.03 -10.10 30.14
C ASP A 116 -16.56 -10.30 28.71
N LEU A 117 -17.36 -11.01 27.92
CA LEU A 117 -17.04 -11.34 26.53
C LEU A 117 -16.98 -10.05 25.72
N SER A 118 -15.99 -9.93 24.82
CA SER A 118 -15.93 -8.79 23.91
C SER A 118 -17.17 -8.74 23.00
N PRO A 119 -17.55 -7.56 22.46
CA PRO A 119 -18.69 -7.45 21.54
C PRO A 119 -18.62 -8.46 20.39
N ASP A 120 -17.43 -8.61 19.78
CA ASP A 120 -17.18 -9.59 18.72
C ASP A 120 -17.38 -11.05 19.18
N SER A 121 -16.99 -11.37 20.43
CA SER A 121 -17.20 -12.71 21.00
C SER A 121 -18.68 -12.97 21.27
N LEU A 122 -19.45 -11.95 21.64
CA LEU A 122 -20.91 -12.05 21.82
C LEU A 122 -21.63 -12.25 20.47
N GLU A 123 -21.23 -11.52 19.44
CA GLU A 123 -21.79 -11.66 18.09
C GLU A 123 -21.38 -13.00 17.46
N ALA A 124 -20.11 -13.43 17.58
CA ALA A 124 -19.69 -14.76 17.15
C ALA A 124 -20.46 -15.88 17.89
N ARG A 125 -20.75 -15.71 19.19
CA ARG A 125 -21.58 -16.66 19.95
C ARG A 125 -23.01 -16.74 19.41
N LYS A 126 -23.58 -15.60 19.02
CA LYS A 126 -24.92 -15.50 18.45
C LYS A 126 -24.95 -16.19 17.08
N GLN A 127 -24.09 -15.80 16.15
CA GLN A 127 -23.96 -16.41 14.82
C GLN A 127 -23.77 -17.93 14.89
N PHE A 128 -22.90 -18.40 15.79
CA PHE A 128 -22.69 -19.83 16.05
C PHE A 128 -23.96 -20.52 16.57
N SER A 129 -24.67 -19.92 17.52
CA SER A 129 -25.92 -20.49 18.07
C SER A 129 -27.03 -20.53 17.01
N ASP A 130 -27.20 -19.46 16.25
CA ASP A 130 -28.20 -19.33 15.19
C ASP A 130 -27.93 -20.37 14.08
N PHE A 131 -26.67 -20.55 13.66
CA PHE A 131 -26.28 -21.59 12.71
C PHE A 131 -26.57 -23.01 13.21
N LEU A 132 -26.22 -23.33 14.46
CA LEU A 132 -26.47 -24.67 15.02
C LEU A 132 -27.98 -24.96 15.10
N VAL A 133 -28.80 -23.99 15.51
CA VAL A 133 -30.26 -24.15 15.62
C VAL A 133 -30.94 -24.23 14.24
N ALA A 134 -30.42 -23.53 13.23
CA ALA A 134 -30.97 -23.58 11.88
C ALA A 134 -30.70 -24.91 11.13
N ASN A 135 -29.63 -25.62 11.47
CA ASN A 135 -29.12 -26.74 10.67
C ASN A 135 -29.09 -28.11 11.39
N LEU A 136 -29.15 -28.12 12.73
CA LEU A 136 -29.01 -29.34 13.54
C LEU A 136 -30.21 -29.53 14.47
N SER A 137 -30.44 -30.77 14.90
CA SER A 137 -31.42 -31.05 15.94
C SER A 137 -31.06 -30.35 17.26
N THR A 138 -32.08 -29.92 18.01
CA THR A 138 -31.93 -29.17 19.27
C THR A 138 -30.98 -29.86 20.27
N ALA A 139 -31.00 -31.19 20.33
CA ALA A 139 -30.12 -31.97 21.19
C ALA A 139 -28.64 -31.85 20.79
N MET A 140 -28.32 -32.05 19.51
CA MET A 140 -26.94 -31.94 19.01
C MET A 140 -26.43 -30.51 19.07
N ALA A 141 -27.27 -29.53 18.69
CA ALA A 141 -26.95 -28.10 18.79
C ALA A 141 -26.54 -27.71 20.22
N GLN A 142 -27.32 -28.14 21.22
CA GLN A 142 -26.99 -27.91 22.64
C GLN A 142 -25.74 -28.66 23.11
N GLU A 143 -25.48 -29.88 22.64
CA GLU A 143 -24.29 -30.64 23.00
C GLU A 143 -23.02 -29.99 22.44
N ILE A 144 -23.01 -29.63 21.15
CA ILE A 144 -21.91 -28.97 20.46
C ILE A 144 -21.66 -27.60 21.10
N ALA A 145 -22.70 -26.77 21.27
CA ALA A 145 -22.57 -25.46 21.90
C ALA A 145 -22.00 -25.54 23.34
N ARG A 146 -22.42 -26.52 24.13
CA ARG A 146 -21.90 -26.75 25.50
C ARG A 146 -20.44 -27.23 25.47
N SER A 147 -20.11 -28.18 24.60
CA SER A 147 -18.75 -28.71 24.41
C SER A 147 -17.77 -27.59 24.02
N VAL A 148 -18.15 -26.78 23.04
CA VAL A 148 -17.32 -25.69 22.49
C VAL A 148 -17.18 -24.54 23.48
N LYS A 149 -18.25 -24.15 24.19
CA LYS A 149 -18.17 -23.16 25.27
C LYS A 149 -17.22 -23.60 26.39
N ASN A 150 -17.24 -24.88 26.77
CA ASN A 150 -16.33 -25.41 27.77
C ASN A 150 -14.87 -25.44 27.27
N ALA A 151 -14.65 -25.73 25.98
CA ALA A 151 -13.33 -25.63 25.36
C ALA A 151 -12.79 -24.20 25.41
N VAL A 152 -13.57 -23.18 25.00
CA VAL A 152 -13.18 -21.76 25.06
C VAL A 152 -12.81 -21.34 26.48
N ASN A 153 -13.63 -21.67 27.49
CA ASN A 153 -13.32 -21.36 28.88
C ASN A 153 -11.97 -21.97 29.30
N LYS A 154 -11.79 -23.27 29.05
CA LYS A 154 -10.58 -24.01 29.43
C LYS A 154 -9.33 -23.49 28.72
N ILE A 155 -9.45 -23.16 27.43
CA ILE A 155 -8.40 -22.51 26.64
C ILE A 155 -8.05 -21.15 27.28
N SER A 156 -9.03 -20.33 27.66
CA SER A 156 -8.78 -19.02 28.27
C SER A 156 -8.19 -19.04 29.69
N GLU A 157 -8.36 -20.15 30.42
CA GLU A 157 -7.78 -20.39 31.74
C GLU A 157 -6.34 -20.93 31.66
N MET A 158 -6.01 -21.63 30.57
CA MET A 158 -4.70 -22.23 30.34
C MET A 158 -3.67 -21.22 29.81
N ARG A 159 -2.58 -21.03 30.56
CA ARG A 159 -1.41 -20.26 30.13
C ARG A 159 -0.31 -21.20 29.62
N LEU A 160 -0.46 -21.72 28.40
CA LEU A 160 0.60 -22.47 27.72
C LEU A 160 1.35 -21.55 26.74
N ASN A 161 2.45 -22.03 26.18
CA ASN A 161 3.13 -21.35 25.07
C ASN A 161 2.33 -21.50 23.76
N SER A 162 2.69 -20.72 22.73
CA SER A 162 1.96 -20.67 21.45
C SER A 162 1.85 -22.02 20.73
N GLU A 163 2.85 -22.89 20.90
CA GLU A 163 2.91 -24.21 20.24
C GLU A 163 2.04 -25.23 20.98
N ASP A 164 2.15 -25.33 22.31
CA ASP A 164 1.30 -26.18 23.16
C ASP A 164 -0.19 -25.79 23.07
N MET A 165 -0.48 -24.48 22.95
CA MET A 165 -1.85 -24.01 22.67
C MET A 165 -2.34 -24.46 21.29
N SER A 166 -1.49 -24.48 20.27
CA SER A 166 -1.86 -24.97 18.94
C SER A 166 -2.13 -26.48 18.94
N ASP A 167 -1.26 -27.28 19.58
CA ASP A 167 -1.43 -28.73 19.77
C ASP A 167 -2.77 -29.04 20.50
N LEU A 168 -3.11 -28.26 21.53
CA LEU A 168 -4.36 -28.40 22.29
C LEU A 168 -5.61 -28.10 21.44
N VAL A 169 -5.58 -27.01 20.67
CA VAL A 169 -6.69 -26.58 19.81
C VAL A 169 -6.89 -27.55 18.64
N ILE A 170 -5.81 -27.95 17.94
CA ILE A 170 -5.87 -28.94 16.86
C ILE A 170 -6.41 -30.28 17.39
N SER A 171 -5.94 -30.74 18.55
CA SER A 171 -6.44 -31.96 19.18
C SER A 171 -7.93 -31.88 19.55
N TYR A 172 -8.42 -30.70 19.93
CA TYR A 172 -9.84 -30.47 20.17
C TYR A 172 -10.66 -30.51 18.87
N TYR A 173 -10.17 -29.90 17.78
CA TYR A 173 -10.84 -29.97 16.47
C TYR A 173 -10.95 -31.40 15.96
N GLN A 174 -9.87 -32.20 16.06
CA GLN A 174 -9.90 -33.63 15.72
C GLN A 174 -10.92 -34.38 16.59
N TYR A 175 -10.86 -34.23 17.91
CA TYR A 175 -11.79 -34.87 18.83
C TYR A 175 -13.27 -34.54 18.54
N LEU A 176 -13.58 -33.28 18.24
CA LEU A 176 -14.94 -32.85 17.95
C LEU A 176 -15.39 -33.31 16.55
N GLY A 177 -14.52 -33.19 15.54
CA GLY A 177 -14.78 -33.66 14.18
C GLY A 177 -15.09 -35.16 14.13
N ASP A 178 -14.26 -35.98 14.78
CA ASP A 178 -14.50 -37.43 14.93
C ASP A 178 -15.86 -37.71 15.59
N ARG A 179 -16.18 -36.99 16.68
CA ARG A 179 -17.43 -37.20 17.44
C ARG A 179 -18.67 -36.82 16.64
N ILE A 180 -18.59 -35.76 15.84
CA ILE A 180 -19.68 -35.30 14.97
C ILE A 180 -19.83 -36.25 13.77
N GLY A 181 -18.72 -36.65 13.13
CA GLY A 181 -18.73 -37.53 11.95
C GLY A 181 -19.19 -38.96 12.21
N VAL A 182 -19.07 -39.47 13.44
CA VAL A 182 -19.64 -40.77 13.85
C VAL A 182 -21.17 -40.70 14.01
N HIS A 183 -21.77 -39.51 14.12
CA HIS A 183 -23.21 -39.37 14.36
C HIS A 183 -24.02 -39.64 13.09
N SER A 184 -24.94 -40.59 13.15
CA SER A 184 -25.76 -41.07 12.03
C SER A 184 -26.63 -40.01 11.32
N TYR A 185 -26.75 -38.82 11.89
CA TYR A 185 -27.47 -37.69 11.30
C TYR A 185 -26.78 -37.15 10.04
N PHE A 186 -25.45 -37.05 10.03
CA PHE A 186 -24.68 -36.52 8.90
C PHE A 186 -24.62 -37.47 7.70
N ASN A 187 -25.01 -38.73 7.89
CA ASN A 187 -25.14 -39.73 6.83
C ASN A 187 -26.59 -39.84 6.29
N SER A 188 -27.53 -39.02 6.79
CA SER A 188 -28.90 -38.97 6.30
C SER A 188 -29.03 -38.04 5.08
N PRO A 189 -29.76 -38.43 4.01
CA PRO A 189 -29.97 -37.58 2.84
C PRO A 189 -30.71 -36.27 3.13
N ASP A 190 -31.40 -36.15 4.27
CA ASP A 190 -32.05 -34.91 4.71
C ASP A 190 -31.06 -33.87 5.29
N CYS A 191 -29.80 -34.27 5.57
CA CYS A 191 -28.81 -33.38 6.16
C CYS A 191 -28.17 -32.48 5.10
N LYS A 192 -28.60 -31.22 5.03
CA LYS A 192 -28.08 -30.20 4.09
C LYS A 192 -26.66 -29.71 4.40
N VAL A 193 -26.10 -30.06 5.56
CA VAL A 193 -24.87 -29.49 6.11
C VAL A 193 -23.85 -30.59 6.37
N LYS A 194 -22.61 -30.35 5.97
CA LYS A 194 -21.49 -31.28 6.18
C LYS A 194 -20.85 -31.08 7.55
N VAL A 195 -20.08 -32.07 7.99
CA VAL A 195 -19.22 -31.95 9.18
C VAL A 195 -18.22 -30.79 9.03
N GLU A 196 -17.72 -30.57 7.81
CA GLU A 196 -16.84 -29.46 7.42
C GLU A 196 -17.43 -28.10 7.79
N ASP A 197 -18.66 -27.81 7.36
CA ASP A 197 -19.36 -26.55 7.62
C ASP A 197 -19.57 -26.29 9.12
N VAL A 198 -19.86 -27.35 9.89
CA VAL A 198 -20.00 -27.25 11.37
C VAL A 198 -18.65 -26.95 12.01
N MET A 199 -17.58 -27.62 11.57
CA MET A 199 -16.23 -27.38 12.08
C MET A 199 -15.71 -25.98 11.77
N ASP A 200 -16.11 -25.38 10.63
CA ASP A 200 -15.78 -23.99 10.30
C ASP A 200 -16.42 -22.98 11.26
N GLN A 201 -17.68 -23.20 11.63
CA GLN A 201 -18.35 -22.36 12.63
C GLN A 201 -17.75 -22.55 14.04
N VAL A 202 -17.28 -23.76 14.37
CA VAL A 202 -16.51 -24.00 15.61
C VAL A 202 -15.15 -23.29 15.58
N GLU A 203 -14.39 -23.41 14.49
CA GLU A 203 -13.10 -22.75 14.31
C GLU A 203 -13.27 -21.23 14.43
N LYS A 204 -14.28 -20.66 13.75
CA LYS A 204 -14.60 -19.24 13.80
C LYS A 204 -14.96 -18.76 15.20
N TYR A 205 -15.80 -19.50 15.93
CA TYR A 205 -16.19 -19.12 17.28
C TYR A 205 -15.02 -19.20 18.28
N ILE A 206 -14.24 -20.29 18.26
CA ILE A 206 -13.08 -20.47 19.16
C ILE A 206 -12.01 -19.42 18.83
N SER A 207 -11.67 -19.25 17.55
CA SER A 207 -10.64 -18.30 17.11
C SER A 207 -11.02 -16.86 17.44
N THR A 208 -12.29 -16.47 17.30
CA THR A 208 -12.76 -15.12 17.66
C THR A 208 -12.70 -14.87 19.17
N CYS A 209 -13.16 -15.83 19.99
CA CYS A 209 -13.15 -15.69 21.44
C CYS A 209 -11.73 -15.65 22.03
N CYS A 210 -10.79 -16.38 21.44
CA CYS A 210 -9.41 -16.52 21.91
C CYS A 210 -8.39 -15.71 21.09
N TYR A 211 -8.84 -14.87 20.16
CA TYR A 211 -7.97 -14.18 19.18
C TYR A 211 -6.80 -13.42 19.84
N ALA A 212 -7.08 -12.67 20.90
CA ALA A 212 -6.10 -11.89 21.66
C ALA A 212 -5.03 -12.71 22.41
N MET A 213 -5.13 -14.04 22.39
CA MET A 213 -4.14 -14.98 22.94
C MET A 213 -3.49 -15.83 21.85
N PHE A 214 -4.15 -16.00 20.70
CA PHE A 214 -3.67 -16.80 19.57
C PHE A 214 -2.84 -15.98 18.58
N PHE A 215 -3.18 -14.70 18.39
CA PHE A 215 -2.56 -13.84 17.38
C PHE A 215 -1.47 -12.94 17.99
N CYS A 216 -0.29 -12.90 17.35
CA CYS A 216 0.89 -12.14 17.79
C CYS A 216 1.21 -12.37 19.29
N ALA A 217 1.31 -13.64 19.68
CA ALA A 217 1.33 -14.05 21.09
C ALA A 217 2.65 -13.75 21.82
N SER A 218 3.72 -13.41 21.07
CA SER A 218 5.01 -12.97 21.63
C SER A 218 5.52 -11.71 20.94
N HIS A 219 6.33 -10.93 21.67
CA HIS A 219 6.98 -9.74 21.12
C HIS A 219 7.96 -10.07 19.97
N ASP A 220 8.53 -11.27 19.94
CA ASP A 220 9.37 -11.72 18.83
C ASP A 220 8.59 -11.84 17.51
N GLU A 221 7.28 -12.13 17.58
CA GLU A 221 6.40 -12.16 16.39
C GLU A 221 6.11 -10.75 15.87
N GLU A 222 5.83 -9.80 16.77
CA GLU A 222 5.66 -8.37 16.46
C GLU A 222 6.93 -7.78 15.80
N VAL A 223 8.11 -8.05 16.37
CA VAL A 223 9.40 -7.58 15.81
C VAL A 223 9.69 -8.23 14.45
N ALA A 224 9.35 -9.50 14.26
CA ALA A 224 9.50 -10.18 12.98
C ALA A 224 8.57 -9.60 11.89
N ASP A 225 7.34 -9.21 12.26
CA ASP A 225 6.41 -8.54 11.36
C ASP A 225 6.90 -7.14 10.96
N MET A 226 7.33 -6.30 11.91
CA MET A 226 7.91 -4.98 11.57
C MET A 226 9.13 -5.13 10.67
N SER A 227 10.04 -6.06 11.00
CA SER A 227 11.26 -6.30 10.21
C SER A 227 10.94 -6.74 8.78
N LEU A 228 9.89 -7.52 8.57
CA LEU A 228 9.46 -7.88 7.22
C LEU A 228 8.74 -6.73 6.51
N GLN A 229 7.89 -5.98 7.20
CA GLN A 229 7.18 -4.85 6.60
C GLN A 229 8.16 -3.78 6.11
N ASP A 230 9.21 -3.49 6.90
CA ASP A 230 10.32 -2.62 6.49
C ASP A 230 11.13 -3.22 5.33
N ARG A 231 11.35 -4.54 5.32
CA ARG A 231 12.01 -5.22 4.20
C ARG A 231 11.22 -5.09 2.91
N ILE A 232 9.92 -5.40 2.92
CA ILE A 232 9.03 -5.24 1.76
C ILE A 232 8.99 -3.78 1.31
N ARG A 233 8.91 -2.82 2.25
CA ARG A 233 8.97 -1.38 1.96
C ARG A 233 10.28 -0.97 1.27
N SER A 234 11.42 -1.52 1.70
CA SER A 234 12.73 -1.30 1.05
C SER A 234 12.84 -1.90 -0.36
N LEU A 235 11.96 -2.84 -0.71
CA LEU A 235 11.89 -3.51 -2.01
C LEU A 235 10.74 -2.99 -2.90
N HIS A 236 10.00 -1.96 -2.47
CA HIS A 236 8.87 -1.43 -3.24
C HIS A 236 9.29 -0.79 -4.59
N TRP A 237 10.58 -0.57 -4.78
CA TRP A 237 11.18 -0.16 -6.05
C TRP A 237 11.23 -1.30 -7.09
N VAL A 238 11.17 -2.56 -6.65
CA VAL A 238 11.13 -3.75 -7.50
C VAL A 238 9.77 -3.83 -8.18
N THR A 239 9.78 -3.90 -9.51
CA THR A 239 8.58 -3.75 -10.34
C THR A 239 8.34 -4.97 -11.21
N ALA A 240 7.17 -5.01 -11.84
CA ALA A 240 6.70 -6.11 -12.70
C ALA A 240 7.73 -6.66 -13.69
N GLY A 241 8.60 -5.80 -14.23
CA GLY A 241 9.66 -6.19 -15.17
C GLY A 241 10.85 -6.93 -14.54
N PHE A 242 11.25 -6.56 -13.32
CA PHE A 242 12.33 -7.26 -12.59
C PHE A 242 11.90 -8.65 -12.10
N LEU A 243 10.59 -8.90 -12.03
CA LEU A 243 9.98 -10.18 -11.66
C LEU A 243 9.48 -10.97 -12.90
N GLU A 244 9.82 -10.51 -14.12
CA GLU A 244 9.41 -11.13 -15.40
C GLU A 244 7.89 -11.39 -15.54
N THR A 245 7.05 -10.63 -14.83
CA THR A 245 5.59 -10.84 -14.84
C THR A 245 5.01 -10.47 -16.20
N LYS A 246 4.11 -11.30 -16.72
CA LYS A 246 3.43 -11.09 -18.02
C LYS A 246 2.17 -10.22 -17.94
N LEU A 247 2.04 -9.41 -16.88
CA LEU A 247 0.88 -8.56 -16.66
C LEU A 247 0.85 -7.39 -17.66
N VAL A 248 -0.25 -7.28 -18.41
CA VAL A 248 -0.45 -6.20 -19.39
C VAL A 248 -1.22 -5.05 -18.73
N PHE A 249 -0.53 -4.28 -17.89
CA PHE A 249 -1.10 -3.13 -17.16
C PHE A 249 -1.70 -2.04 -18.06
N LYS A 250 -1.56 -2.09 -19.40
CA LYS A 250 -2.29 -1.21 -20.32
C LYS A 250 -3.82 -1.40 -20.24
N LYS A 251 -4.29 -2.63 -20.01
CA LYS A 251 -5.72 -2.95 -19.91
C LYS A 251 -6.24 -2.51 -18.54
N GLN A 252 -7.35 -1.74 -18.48
CA GLN A 252 -7.93 -1.25 -17.22
C GLN A 252 -8.31 -2.41 -16.31
N ASN A 253 -9.03 -3.42 -16.83
CA ASN A 253 -9.46 -4.57 -16.04
C ASN A 253 -8.30 -5.29 -15.31
N VAL A 254 -7.14 -5.43 -15.96
CA VAL A 254 -5.93 -6.03 -15.36
C VAL A 254 -5.46 -5.22 -14.15
N ARG A 255 -5.55 -3.88 -14.21
CA ARG A 255 -5.23 -2.99 -13.08
C ARG A 255 -6.27 -3.14 -11.97
N ASP A 256 -7.56 -3.12 -12.31
CA ASP A 256 -8.67 -3.30 -11.36
C ASP A 256 -8.55 -4.64 -10.61
N LYS A 257 -8.16 -5.71 -11.31
CA LYS A 257 -7.96 -7.06 -10.75
C LYS A 257 -6.69 -7.17 -9.88
N VAL A 258 -5.64 -6.42 -10.20
CA VAL A 258 -4.46 -6.28 -9.34
C VAL A 258 -4.82 -5.52 -8.05
N ASP A 259 -5.60 -4.44 -8.15
CA ASP A 259 -6.05 -3.66 -6.99
C ASP A 259 -7.03 -4.47 -6.11
N GLU A 260 -7.92 -5.27 -6.71
CA GLU A 260 -8.77 -6.25 -6.00
C GLU A 260 -7.91 -7.29 -5.26
N ALA A 261 -6.90 -7.86 -5.92
CA ALA A 261 -6.00 -8.83 -5.31
C ALA A 261 -5.18 -8.25 -4.15
N ILE A 262 -4.71 -7.00 -4.27
CA ILE A 262 -4.03 -6.26 -3.20
C ILE A 262 -4.97 -6.04 -2.01
N THR A 263 -6.20 -5.61 -2.28
CA THR A 263 -7.21 -5.32 -1.24
C THR A 263 -7.55 -6.57 -0.44
N GLU A 264 -7.83 -7.70 -1.11
CA GLU A 264 -8.09 -8.99 -0.45
C GLU A 264 -6.90 -9.52 0.34
N LEU A 265 -5.66 -9.27 -0.11
CA LEU A 265 -4.45 -9.66 0.63
C LEU A 265 -4.26 -8.84 1.92
N ILE A 266 -4.60 -7.55 1.90
CA ILE A 266 -4.60 -6.68 3.09
C ILE A 266 -5.71 -7.10 4.07
N GLU A 267 -6.89 -7.43 3.55
CA GLU A 267 -8.09 -7.80 4.32
C GLU A 267 -7.90 -9.09 5.15
N ILE A 268 -6.90 -9.94 4.83
CA ILE A 268 -6.48 -11.06 5.68
C ILE A 268 -6.31 -10.64 7.13
N ASN A 269 -5.70 -9.47 7.40
CA ASN A 269 -5.45 -9.05 8.77
C ASN A 269 -6.73 -8.68 9.55
N ALA A 270 -7.79 -8.25 8.86
CA ALA A 270 -9.07 -7.89 9.49
C ALA A 270 -9.87 -9.09 10.02
N LYS A 271 -9.67 -10.29 9.43
CA LYS A 271 -10.42 -11.50 9.80
C LYS A 271 -9.90 -12.14 11.11
N LYS A 272 -10.74 -12.91 11.80
CA LYS A 272 -10.40 -13.52 13.11
C LYS A 272 -10.38 -15.05 13.15
N SER A 273 -10.94 -15.74 12.15
CA SER A 273 -10.77 -17.18 11.94
C SER A 273 -9.65 -17.47 10.94
N ALA A 274 -9.08 -18.67 10.96
CA ALA A 274 -8.09 -19.07 9.96
C ALA A 274 -8.75 -19.41 8.63
N PHE A 275 -9.98 -19.94 8.66
CA PHE A 275 -10.87 -20.08 7.51
C PHE A 275 -11.04 -18.77 6.73
N GLU A 276 -11.55 -17.71 7.38
CA GLU A 276 -11.80 -16.43 6.69
C GLU A 276 -10.51 -15.79 6.17
N LYS A 277 -9.36 -16.00 6.85
CA LYS A 277 -8.05 -15.56 6.36
C LYS A 277 -7.62 -16.29 5.09
N LEU A 278 -7.80 -17.61 5.04
CA LEU A 278 -7.53 -18.43 3.86
C LEU A 278 -8.49 -18.13 2.71
N ASP A 279 -9.74 -17.77 3.01
CA ASP A 279 -10.75 -17.36 2.03
C ASP A 279 -10.41 -16.01 1.38
N CYS A 280 -9.93 -15.01 2.15
CA CYS A 280 -9.39 -13.76 1.59
C CYS A 280 -8.15 -14.03 0.70
N LEU A 281 -7.22 -14.88 1.15
CA LEU A 281 -6.09 -15.31 0.32
C LEU A 281 -6.56 -15.99 -0.98
N THR A 282 -7.59 -16.83 -0.90
CA THR A 282 -8.15 -17.53 -2.06
C THR A 282 -8.81 -16.57 -3.05
N ARG A 283 -9.52 -15.53 -2.58
CA ARG A 283 -10.04 -14.46 -3.45
C ARG A 283 -8.91 -13.65 -4.09
N SER A 284 -7.90 -13.25 -3.31
CA SER A 284 -6.71 -12.56 -3.83
C SER A 284 -6.03 -13.36 -4.96
N CYS A 285 -5.78 -14.66 -4.75
CA CYS A 285 -5.18 -15.52 -5.78
C CYS A 285 -6.09 -15.80 -6.99
N LYS A 286 -7.42 -15.75 -6.84
CA LYS A 286 -8.36 -15.83 -7.97
C LYS A 286 -8.35 -14.55 -8.82
N ALA A 287 -8.34 -13.38 -8.18
CA ALA A 287 -8.16 -12.10 -8.87
C ALA A 287 -6.82 -12.03 -9.64
N ILE A 288 -5.74 -12.64 -9.10
CA ILE A 288 -4.47 -12.82 -9.83
C ILE A 288 -4.64 -13.63 -11.12
N PHE A 289 -5.30 -14.79 -11.07
CA PHE A 289 -5.52 -15.59 -12.28
C PHE A 289 -6.42 -14.91 -13.29
N GLU A 290 -7.38 -14.11 -12.84
CA GLU A 290 -8.21 -13.28 -13.73
C GLU A 290 -7.37 -12.19 -14.42
N ALA A 291 -6.49 -11.48 -13.69
CA ALA A 291 -5.57 -10.49 -14.26
C ALA A 291 -4.58 -11.11 -15.28
N LEU A 292 -4.07 -12.31 -15.01
CA LEU A 292 -3.20 -13.06 -15.93
C LEU A 292 -3.96 -13.50 -17.20
N LYS A 293 -5.17 -14.04 -17.03
CA LYS A 293 -6.06 -14.44 -18.14
C LYS A 293 -6.43 -13.26 -19.04
N GLU A 294 -6.74 -12.10 -18.47
CA GLU A 294 -7.00 -10.88 -19.23
C GLU A 294 -5.74 -10.30 -19.90
N SER A 295 -4.55 -10.60 -19.35
CA SER A 295 -3.25 -10.29 -19.97
C SER A 295 -2.88 -11.24 -21.11
N GLU A 296 -3.76 -12.17 -21.51
CA GLU A 296 -3.50 -13.23 -22.51
C GLU A 296 -2.32 -14.14 -22.13
N SER A 297 -2.01 -14.21 -20.84
CA SER A 297 -0.89 -14.97 -20.28
C SER A 297 -1.34 -16.39 -19.88
N SER A 298 -0.39 -17.31 -19.70
CA SER A 298 -0.74 -18.68 -19.30
C SER A 298 -0.96 -18.73 -17.79
N THR A 299 -2.07 -19.31 -17.33
CA THR A 299 -2.35 -19.49 -15.90
C THR A 299 -1.55 -20.66 -15.31
N SER A 300 -0.24 -20.68 -15.57
CA SER A 300 0.74 -21.64 -15.07
C SER A 300 1.34 -21.18 -13.74
N ALA A 301 1.92 -22.12 -12.98
CA ALA A 301 2.55 -21.80 -11.70
C ALA A 301 3.73 -20.82 -11.85
N ASP A 302 4.45 -20.91 -12.97
CA ASP A 302 5.63 -20.09 -13.28
C ASP A 302 5.26 -18.60 -13.49
N GLU A 303 4.05 -18.30 -13.97
CA GLU A 303 3.54 -16.94 -14.12
C GLU A 303 2.80 -16.44 -12.85
N PHE A 304 2.26 -17.37 -12.06
CA PHE A 304 1.52 -17.07 -10.83
C PHE A 304 2.42 -16.57 -9.69
N LEU A 305 3.50 -17.28 -9.37
CA LEU A 305 4.31 -16.95 -8.19
C LEU A 305 5.00 -15.57 -8.28
N PRO A 306 5.61 -15.15 -9.41
CA PRO A 306 6.18 -13.80 -9.54
C PRO A 306 5.10 -12.72 -9.43
N THR A 307 3.89 -12.99 -9.91
CA THR A 307 2.74 -12.08 -9.80
C THR A 307 2.26 -11.93 -8.36
N LEU A 308 2.22 -13.02 -7.60
CA LEU A 308 1.91 -13.00 -6.16
C LEU A 308 2.98 -12.23 -5.36
N ILE A 309 4.27 -12.36 -5.71
CA ILE A 309 5.36 -11.59 -5.12
C ILE A 309 5.19 -10.09 -5.42
N TYR A 310 4.86 -9.73 -6.67
CA TYR A 310 4.59 -8.33 -7.04
C TYR A 310 3.44 -7.72 -6.22
N ILE A 311 2.33 -8.44 -6.07
CA ILE A 311 1.17 -7.99 -5.27
C ILE A 311 1.50 -7.90 -3.78
N LEU A 312 2.30 -8.82 -3.24
CA LEU A 312 2.84 -8.74 -1.88
C LEU A 312 3.68 -7.45 -1.69
N PHE A 313 4.51 -7.08 -2.67
CA PHE A 313 5.35 -5.87 -2.61
C PHE A 313 4.54 -4.57 -2.75
N ARG A 314 3.49 -4.57 -3.57
CA ARG A 314 2.59 -3.43 -3.73
C ARG A 314 1.68 -3.25 -2.52
N GLY A 315 1.08 -4.32 -2.00
CA GLY A 315 0.15 -4.26 -0.87
C GLY A 315 0.80 -4.11 0.51
N ASN A 316 2.01 -4.66 0.69
CA ASN A 316 2.73 -4.72 1.99
C ASN A 316 1.80 -5.02 3.19
N PRO A 317 1.07 -6.15 3.16
CA PRO A 317 -0.03 -6.44 4.07
C PRO A 317 0.39 -6.42 5.55
N PRO A 318 -0.40 -5.80 6.44
CA PRO A 318 -0.03 -5.64 7.85
C PRO A 318 0.00 -6.98 8.59
N LEU A 319 1.02 -7.15 9.44
CA LEU A 319 1.20 -8.32 10.32
C LEU A 319 1.17 -9.67 9.57
N ILE A 320 1.66 -9.71 8.32
CA ILE A 320 1.52 -10.87 7.44
C ILE A 320 2.24 -12.13 7.96
N GLN A 321 3.34 -12.00 8.72
CA GLN A 321 3.99 -13.15 9.36
C GLN A 321 3.12 -13.70 10.48
N SER A 322 2.61 -12.87 11.39
CA SER A 322 1.67 -13.31 12.43
C SER A 322 0.41 -13.94 11.82
N ASN A 323 -0.10 -13.42 10.70
CA ASN A 323 -1.22 -14.01 9.98
C ASN A 323 -0.89 -15.41 9.43
N VAL A 324 0.26 -15.60 8.77
CA VAL A 324 0.68 -16.92 8.26
C VAL A 324 0.96 -17.91 9.40
N LYS A 325 1.62 -17.47 10.50
CA LYS A 325 1.82 -18.31 11.70
C LYS A 325 0.48 -18.71 12.34
N PHE A 326 -0.46 -17.78 12.46
CA PHE A 326 -1.79 -18.02 13.01
C PHE A 326 -2.56 -19.06 12.19
N ILE A 327 -2.59 -18.93 10.86
CA ILE A 327 -3.20 -19.91 9.96
C ILE A 327 -2.53 -21.29 10.13
N SER A 328 -1.20 -21.32 10.15
CA SER A 328 -0.42 -22.57 10.29
C SER A 328 -0.74 -23.33 11.59
N ARG A 329 -0.90 -22.60 12.70
CA ARG A 329 -1.18 -23.13 14.06
C ARG A 329 -2.65 -23.45 14.34
N PHE A 330 -3.59 -22.68 13.80
CA PHE A 330 -5.00 -22.71 14.28
C PHE A 330 -6.05 -23.04 13.21
N ALA A 331 -5.66 -23.23 11.94
CA ALA A 331 -6.59 -23.76 10.93
C ALA A 331 -6.87 -25.25 11.15
N VAL A 332 -8.09 -25.70 10.81
CA VAL A 332 -8.41 -27.14 10.73
C VAL A 332 -7.43 -27.85 9.76
N PRO A 333 -6.66 -28.87 10.21
CA PRO A 333 -5.55 -29.41 9.43
C PRO A 333 -5.91 -29.89 8.01
N ALA A 334 -7.08 -30.49 7.80
CA ALA A 334 -7.53 -30.98 6.50
C ALA A 334 -7.47 -29.91 5.40
N ARG A 335 -7.85 -28.66 5.73
CA ARG A 335 -7.86 -27.51 4.80
C ARG A 335 -6.46 -27.08 4.33
N LEU A 336 -5.42 -27.39 5.09
CA LEU A 336 -4.03 -27.07 4.75
C LEU A 336 -3.24 -28.28 4.24
N MET A 337 -3.90 -29.41 3.96
CA MET A 337 -3.30 -30.62 3.40
C MET A 337 -3.80 -30.93 1.98
N SER A 338 -4.94 -30.39 1.56
CA SER A 338 -5.48 -30.55 0.21
C SER A 338 -6.33 -29.34 -0.23
N GLY A 339 -6.55 -29.21 -1.54
CA GLY A 339 -7.36 -28.16 -2.15
C GLY A 339 -6.61 -26.88 -2.51
N GLU A 340 -7.33 -25.94 -3.15
CA GLU A 340 -6.77 -24.69 -3.67
C GLU A 340 -6.17 -23.79 -2.56
N ALA A 341 -6.82 -23.72 -1.40
CA ALA A 341 -6.36 -22.92 -0.26
C ALA A 341 -4.98 -23.36 0.27
N ALA A 342 -4.70 -24.68 0.27
CA ALA A 342 -3.39 -25.21 0.66
C ALA A 342 -2.29 -24.83 -0.34
N TYR A 343 -2.61 -24.85 -1.65
CA TYR A 343 -1.71 -24.40 -2.71
C TYR A 343 -1.41 -22.89 -2.58
N PHE A 344 -2.43 -22.05 -2.40
CA PHE A 344 -2.24 -20.60 -2.24
C PHE A 344 -1.48 -20.25 -0.96
N PHE A 345 -1.78 -20.91 0.15
CA PHE A 345 -1.06 -20.73 1.41
C PHE A 345 0.44 -21.09 1.30
N THR A 346 0.74 -22.16 0.56
CA THR A 346 2.13 -22.57 0.28
C THR A 346 2.84 -21.52 -0.58
N ASN A 347 2.22 -21.06 -1.67
CA ASN A 347 2.79 -20.03 -2.54
C ASN A 347 2.99 -18.69 -1.81
N LEU A 348 2.06 -18.27 -0.95
CA LEU A 348 2.24 -17.08 -0.10
C LEU A 348 3.44 -17.26 0.85
N SER A 349 3.60 -18.44 1.45
CA SER A 349 4.74 -18.75 2.32
C SER A 349 6.07 -18.68 1.55
N CYS A 350 6.11 -19.21 0.32
CA CYS A 350 7.26 -19.09 -0.59
C CYS A 350 7.54 -17.63 -0.97
N ALA A 351 6.51 -16.84 -1.30
CA ALA A 351 6.65 -15.42 -1.65
C ALA A 351 7.19 -14.59 -0.47
N LEU A 352 6.79 -14.89 0.78
CA LEU A 352 7.32 -14.24 1.98
C LEU A 352 8.78 -14.60 2.26
N GLU A 353 9.18 -15.86 2.05
CA GLU A 353 10.58 -16.29 2.20
C GLU A 353 11.48 -15.74 1.07
N PHE A 354 10.93 -15.59 -0.14
CA PHE A 354 11.59 -14.87 -1.23
C PHE A 354 11.77 -13.39 -0.90
N ALA A 355 10.72 -12.70 -0.44
CA ALA A 355 10.79 -11.30 0.01
C ALA A 355 11.85 -11.07 1.11
N ARG A 356 11.99 -12.05 2.02
CA ARG A 356 12.98 -12.05 3.12
C ARG A 356 14.42 -12.19 2.59
N ASN A 357 14.67 -13.13 1.68
CA ASN A 357 16.02 -13.47 1.22
C ASN A 357 16.45 -12.76 -0.09
N MET A 358 15.55 -12.05 -0.77
CA MET A 358 15.82 -11.37 -2.05
C MET A 358 17.12 -10.55 -1.98
N ASN A 359 17.98 -10.75 -2.96
CA ASN A 359 19.26 -10.09 -3.11
C ASN A 359 19.49 -9.69 -4.59
N HIS A 360 20.65 -9.08 -4.88
CA HIS A 360 21.06 -8.70 -6.23
C HIS A 360 21.11 -9.88 -7.21
N GLU A 361 21.55 -11.06 -6.77
CA GLU A 361 21.57 -12.30 -7.57
C GLU A 361 20.15 -12.74 -7.97
N SER A 362 19.18 -12.57 -7.07
CA SER A 362 17.76 -12.92 -7.29
C SER A 362 17.11 -12.10 -8.42
N LEU A 363 17.66 -10.91 -8.72
CA LEU A 363 17.21 -10.01 -9.78
C LEU A 363 18.24 -9.89 -10.92
N GLN A 364 19.26 -10.77 -10.94
CA GLN A 364 20.34 -10.80 -11.93
C GLN A 364 21.06 -9.45 -12.16
N MET A 365 21.22 -8.64 -11.10
CA MET A 365 21.80 -7.29 -11.17
C MET A 365 23.07 -7.14 -10.32
N GLU A 366 23.80 -6.03 -10.52
CA GLU A 366 24.98 -5.75 -9.72
C GLU A 366 24.60 -5.43 -8.26
N LYS A 367 25.44 -5.86 -7.31
CA LYS A 367 25.25 -5.58 -5.89
C LYS A 367 25.17 -4.08 -5.59
N THR A 368 26.03 -3.27 -6.23
CA THR A 368 26.08 -1.81 -6.03
C THR A 368 24.79 -1.13 -6.49
N GLU A 369 24.26 -1.54 -7.63
CA GLU A 369 22.98 -1.07 -8.18
C GLU A 369 21.80 -1.44 -7.26
N PHE A 370 21.71 -2.71 -6.83
CA PHE A 370 20.69 -3.16 -5.89
C PHE A 370 20.71 -2.37 -4.57
N GLU A 371 21.90 -2.12 -4.02
CA GLU A 371 22.08 -1.33 -2.81
C GLU A 371 21.72 0.15 -3.05
N ALA A 372 22.02 0.72 -4.22
CA ALA A 372 21.68 2.09 -4.59
C ALA A 372 20.15 2.31 -4.69
N TYR A 373 19.40 1.38 -5.30
CA TYR A 373 17.93 1.45 -5.31
C TYR A 373 17.33 1.21 -3.92
N THR A 374 17.80 0.20 -3.19
CA THR A 374 17.27 -0.15 -1.85
C THR A 374 17.51 0.93 -0.81
N SER A 375 18.60 1.70 -0.94
CA SER A 375 18.92 2.84 -0.08
C SER A 375 18.37 4.18 -0.55
N GLY A 376 17.72 4.23 -1.71
CA GLY A 376 17.16 5.46 -2.30
C GLY A 376 18.19 6.45 -2.87
N HIS A 377 19.45 6.04 -3.04
CA HIS A 377 20.47 6.86 -3.71
C HIS A 377 20.27 6.93 -5.23
N MET A 378 19.61 5.93 -5.81
CA MET A 378 19.16 5.93 -7.20
C MET A 378 17.66 5.63 -7.27
N ALA A 379 16.97 6.27 -8.21
CA ALA A 379 15.63 5.86 -8.61
C ALA A 379 15.73 4.76 -9.68
N PRO A 380 14.89 3.71 -9.66
CA PRO A 380 14.86 2.73 -10.74
C PRO A 380 14.62 3.37 -12.09
N PRO A 381 15.24 2.88 -13.18
CA PRO A 381 14.93 3.37 -14.52
C PRO A 381 13.44 3.24 -14.82
N LEU A 382 12.86 4.31 -15.32
CA LEU A 382 11.47 4.38 -15.79
C LEU A 382 11.34 3.62 -17.12
N SER A 383 11.51 2.30 -17.09
CA SER A 383 11.24 1.45 -18.25
C SER A 383 9.76 1.51 -18.62
N VAL A 384 9.41 1.21 -19.87
CA VAL A 384 8.00 1.20 -20.31
C VAL A 384 7.15 0.20 -19.50
N LEU A 385 7.74 -0.92 -19.05
CA LEU A 385 7.08 -1.89 -18.16
C LEU A 385 6.89 -1.36 -16.74
N ASN A 386 7.85 -0.58 -16.24
CA ASN A 386 7.81 0.04 -14.92
C ASN A 386 6.80 1.20 -14.88
N THR A 387 6.80 2.02 -15.93
CA THR A 387 5.87 3.14 -16.13
C THR A 387 4.42 2.67 -16.26
N ALA A 388 4.20 1.51 -16.92
CA ALA A 388 2.89 0.87 -17.01
C ALA A 388 2.28 0.49 -15.64
N CYS A 389 3.10 0.35 -14.60
CA CYS A 389 2.63 0.03 -13.25
C CYS A 389 2.10 1.24 -12.46
N ASN A 390 2.11 2.45 -13.05
CA ASN A 390 1.63 3.68 -12.41
C ASN A 390 0.33 4.16 -13.04
N GLN A 391 -0.81 3.87 -12.39
CA GLN A 391 -2.15 4.37 -12.74
C GLN A 391 -2.13 5.88 -13.07
N ALA A 392 -1.38 6.66 -12.27
CA ALA A 392 -1.21 8.10 -12.46
C ALA A 392 -0.62 8.48 -13.84
N MET A 393 0.30 7.69 -14.41
CA MET A 393 0.88 7.98 -15.71
C MET A 393 -0.12 7.75 -16.84
N TYR A 394 -0.90 6.66 -16.80
CA TYR A 394 -1.97 6.43 -17.77
C TYR A 394 -3.12 7.43 -17.66
N VAL A 395 -3.46 7.86 -16.43
CA VAL A 395 -4.40 8.95 -16.22
C VAL A 395 -3.85 10.26 -16.79
N LEU A 396 -2.55 10.55 -16.62
CA LEU A 396 -1.89 11.71 -17.24
C LEU A 396 -1.87 11.63 -18.77
N GLU A 397 -1.53 10.49 -19.37
CA GLU A 397 -1.57 10.28 -20.82
C GLU A 397 -2.99 10.50 -21.39
N GLY A 398 -4.01 9.89 -20.79
CA GLY A 398 -5.42 10.13 -21.18
C GLY A 398 -5.89 11.56 -20.90
N THR A 399 -5.36 12.22 -19.88
CA THR A 399 -5.61 13.65 -19.61
C THR A 399 -4.97 14.52 -20.69
N ILE A 400 -3.78 14.18 -21.18
CA ILE A 400 -3.12 14.87 -22.28
C ILE A 400 -3.90 14.68 -23.58
N GLU A 401 -4.34 13.46 -23.90
CA GLU A 401 -5.18 13.19 -25.09
C GLU A 401 -6.51 13.97 -25.07
N THR A 402 -7.16 14.03 -23.91
CA THR A 402 -8.40 14.80 -23.74
C THR A 402 -8.14 16.32 -23.80
N ILE A 403 -7.06 16.82 -23.21
CA ILE A 403 -6.63 18.23 -23.36
C ILE A 403 -6.38 18.58 -24.82
N VAL A 404 -5.64 17.75 -25.57
CA VAL A 404 -5.38 17.96 -27.01
C VAL A 404 -6.68 17.96 -27.81
N THR A 405 -7.64 17.09 -27.46
CA THR A 405 -8.96 17.04 -28.10
C THR A 405 -9.81 18.27 -27.79
N VAL A 406 -9.78 18.77 -26.55
CA VAL A 406 -10.47 20.00 -26.13
C VAL A 406 -9.84 21.22 -26.77
N ALA A 407 -8.50 21.30 -26.84
CA ALA A 407 -7.78 22.38 -27.50
C ALA A 407 -8.16 22.52 -28.99
N LYS A 408 -8.20 21.40 -29.74
CA LYS A 408 -8.68 21.40 -31.13
C LYS A 408 -10.13 21.91 -31.25
N LYS A 409 -11.03 21.46 -30.38
CA LYS A 409 -12.43 21.93 -30.36
C LYS A 409 -12.54 23.42 -30.03
N ALA A 410 -11.67 23.95 -29.16
CA ALA A 410 -11.62 25.38 -28.85
C ALA A 410 -11.11 26.20 -30.04
N GLU A 411 -10.10 25.71 -30.76
CA GLU A 411 -9.58 26.32 -31.98
C GLU A 411 -10.65 26.36 -33.10
N ASP A 412 -11.38 25.26 -33.30
CA ASP A 412 -12.48 25.18 -34.27
C ASP A 412 -13.66 26.08 -33.86
N LEU A 413 -13.95 26.20 -32.56
CA LEU A 413 -14.96 27.14 -32.05
C LEU A 413 -14.55 28.60 -32.29
N LEU A 414 -13.27 28.94 -32.13
CA LEU A 414 -12.73 30.28 -32.41
C LEU A 414 -12.82 30.63 -33.91
N LYS A 415 -12.52 29.67 -34.79
CA LYS A 415 -12.72 29.82 -36.26
C LYS A 415 -14.19 30.05 -36.60
N ASN A 416 -15.10 29.34 -35.95
CA ASN A 416 -16.54 29.52 -36.16
C ASN A 416 -17.02 30.89 -35.63
N LEU A 417 -16.58 31.33 -34.45
CA LEU A 417 -16.93 32.63 -33.89
C LEU A 417 -16.44 33.78 -34.77
N THR A 418 -15.17 33.76 -35.20
CA THR A 418 -14.63 34.77 -36.13
C THR A 418 -15.29 34.74 -37.52
N GLY A 419 -15.84 33.60 -37.95
CA GLY A 419 -16.69 33.49 -39.14
C GLY A 419 -18.08 34.12 -38.96
N VAL A 420 -18.68 33.99 -37.78
CA VAL A 420 -19.97 34.64 -37.44
C VAL A 420 -19.81 36.14 -37.28
N ASP A 421 -18.72 36.60 -36.65
CA ASP A 421 -18.38 38.00 -36.42
C ASP A 421 -18.27 38.76 -37.76
N LYS A 422 -17.43 38.28 -38.68
CA LYS A 422 -17.31 38.81 -40.04
C LYS A 422 -18.63 38.83 -40.80
N LYS A 423 -19.45 37.78 -40.66
CA LYS A 423 -20.77 37.74 -41.30
C LYS A 423 -21.72 38.80 -40.72
N SER A 424 -21.64 39.05 -39.41
CA SER A 424 -22.40 40.10 -38.74
C SER A 424 -22.00 41.48 -39.24
N ASP A 425 -20.70 41.74 -39.42
CA ASP A 425 -20.18 42.98 -39.99
C ASP A 425 -20.63 43.15 -41.46
N ASP A 426 -20.48 42.11 -42.30
CA ASP A 426 -20.95 42.12 -43.69
C ASP A 426 -22.45 42.41 -43.79
N ASP A 427 -23.27 41.83 -42.89
CA ASP A 427 -24.72 42.02 -42.88
C ASP A 427 -25.12 43.40 -42.29
N LEU A 428 -24.33 43.97 -41.38
CA LEU A 428 -24.48 45.34 -40.89
C LEU A 428 -24.16 46.37 -42.00
N GLU A 429 -23.07 46.18 -42.75
CA GLU A 429 -22.70 47.07 -43.85
C GLU A 429 -23.77 47.04 -44.97
N LYS A 430 -24.29 45.86 -45.32
CA LYS A 430 -25.44 45.74 -46.24
C LYS A 430 -26.69 46.47 -45.73
N MET A 431 -27.00 46.38 -44.44
CA MET A 431 -28.11 47.14 -43.85
C MET A 431 -27.86 48.66 -43.90
N LEU A 432 -26.65 49.13 -43.63
CA LEU A 432 -26.31 50.55 -43.74
C LEU A 432 -26.44 51.07 -45.18
N ILE A 433 -26.04 50.29 -46.18
CA ILE A 433 -26.26 50.60 -47.60
C ILE A 433 -27.76 50.69 -47.91
N LEU A 434 -28.57 49.70 -47.52
CA LEU A 434 -30.03 49.70 -47.73
C LEU A 434 -30.73 50.87 -47.02
N ILE A 435 -30.31 51.22 -45.80
CA ILE A 435 -30.84 52.37 -45.06
C ILE A 435 -30.49 53.65 -45.82
N LYS A 436 -29.24 53.81 -46.27
CA LYS A 436 -28.80 54.98 -47.03
C LYS A 436 -29.57 55.12 -48.35
N GLU A 437 -29.69 54.06 -49.13
CA GLU A 437 -30.50 54.04 -50.36
C GLU A 437 -31.96 54.43 -50.08
N THR A 438 -32.56 53.92 -49.00
CA THR A 438 -33.94 54.27 -48.62
C THR A 438 -34.09 55.75 -48.24
N VAL A 439 -33.13 56.30 -47.50
CA VAL A 439 -33.10 57.72 -47.09
C VAL A 439 -32.85 58.65 -48.28
N ASP A 440 -31.98 58.26 -49.22
CA ASP A 440 -31.71 59.02 -50.45
C ASP A 440 -32.92 59.01 -51.41
N ILE A 441 -33.77 57.96 -51.39
CA ILE A 441 -35.02 57.89 -52.19
C ILE A 441 -36.18 58.63 -51.52
N PHE A 442 -36.29 58.60 -50.18
CA PHE A 442 -37.35 59.28 -49.41
C PHE A 442 -36.78 60.20 -48.33
N PRO A 443 -36.09 61.29 -48.70
CA PRO A 443 -35.54 62.24 -47.73
C PRO A 443 -36.67 62.98 -47.02
N THR A 444 -36.62 63.01 -45.69
CA THR A 444 -37.51 63.81 -44.85
C THR A 444 -36.99 65.24 -44.72
N ASP A 445 -37.89 66.22 -44.59
CA ASP A 445 -37.51 67.65 -44.48
C ASP A 445 -36.54 67.92 -43.33
N GLU A 446 -36.70 67.20 -42.20
CA GLU A 446 -35.79 67.25 -41.05
C GLU A 446 -34.37 66.75 -41.39
N TYR A 447 -34.27 65.68 -42.20
CA TYR A 447 -32.98 65.14 -42.64
C TYR A 447 -32.27 66.07 -43.63
N ILE A 448 -33.01 66.72 -44.53
CA ILE A 448 -32.47 67.71 -45.46
C ILE A 448 -31.89 68.90 -44.69
N GLN A 449 -32.66 69.47 -43.75
CA GLN A 449 -32.21 70.59 -42.90
C GLN A 449 -30.97 70.22 -42.07
N MET A 450 -30.94 69.01 -41.49
CA MET A 450 -29.78 68.51 -40.75
C MET A 450 -28.53 68.40 -41.65
N LYS A 451 -28.69 67.86 -42.87
CA LYS A 451 -27.60 67.71 -43.84
C LYS A 451 -27.07 69.06 -44.32
N GLU A 452 -27.94 70.03 -44.57
CA GLU A 452 -27.55 71.40 -44.93
C GLU A 452 -26.83 72.12 -43.78
N SER A 453 -27.28 71.95 -42.54
CA SER A 453 -26.60 72.51 -41.36
C SER A 453 -25.19 71.96 -41.19
N ILE A 454 -24.99 70.65 -41.37
CA ILE A 454 -23.66 70.01 -41.30
C ILE A 454 -22.76 70.54 -42.43
N PHE A 455 -23.27 70.63 -43.66
CA PHE A 455 -22.51 71.18 -44.79
C PHE A 455 -22.09 72.65 -44.57
N ALA A 456 -22.94 73.46 -43.94
CA ALA A 456 -22.61 74.84 -43.59
C ALA A 456 -21.48 74.92 -42.54
N GLU A 457 -21.51 74.06 -41.52
CA GLU A 457 -20.50 73.99 -40.45
C GLU A 457 -19.15 73.43 -40.98
N GLU A 458 -19.17 72.44 -41.87
CA GLU A 458 -17.99 71.96 -42.60
C GLU A 458 -17.39 73.03 -43.53
N GLN A 459 -18.24 73.84 -44.18
CA GLN A 459 -17.76 74.93 -45.04
C GLN A 459 -17.19 76.10 -44.23
N GLU A 460 -17.79 76.47 -43.10
CA GLU A 460 -17.27 77.50 -42.19
C GLU A 460 -15.91 77.09 -41.60
N THR A 461 -15.77 75.83 -41.18
CA THR A 461 -14.48 75.30 -40.70
C THR A 461 -13.42 75.25 -41.81
N ALA A 462 -13.79 74.94 -43.06
CA ALA A 462 -12.88 75.02 -44.20
C ALA A 462 -12.41 76.46 -44.51
N ASP A 463 -13.32 77.44 -44.51
CA ASP A 463 -12.98 78.86 -44.75
C ASP A 463 -12.13 79.46 -43.60
N LEU A 464 -12.34 79.01 -42.36
CA LEU A 464 -11.46 79.32 -41.22
C LEU A 464 -10.03 78.78 -41.44
N LEU A 465 -9.86 77.55 -41.94
CA LEU A 465 -8.55 76.99 -42.24
C LEU A 465 -7.85 77.71 -43.41
N VAL A 466 -8.59 78.13 -44.44
CA VAL A 466 -8.07 78.90 -45.58
C VAL A 466 -7.64 80.31 -45.16
N SER A 467 -8.40 80.97 -44.28
CA SER A 467 -8.07 82.32 -43.78
C SER A 467 -6.87 82.31 -42.82
N LEU A 468 -6.75 81.32 -41.92
CA LEU A 468 -5.54 81.07 -41.11
C LEU A 468 -4.29 80.82 -41.98
N SER A 469 -4.45 80.11 -43.10
CA SER A 469 -3.36 79.87 -44.06
C SER A 469 -2.90 81.14 -44.76
N ARG A 470 -3.80 82.10 -45.02
CA ARG A 470 -3.47 83.41 -45.62
C ARG A 470 -2.76 84.36 -44.64
N GLN A 471 -3.10 84.33 -43.35
CA GLN A 471 -2.39 85.12 -42.34
C GLN A 471 -0.94 84.65 -42.15
N SER A 472 -0.68 83.35 -42.40
CA SER A 472 0.65 82.75 -42.26
C SER A 472 1.64 83.14 -43.38
N SER A 473 1.18 83.70 -44.50
CA SER A 473 2.06 84.03 -45.63
C SER A 473 2.55 85.49 -45.68
N GLU A 474 1.96 86.42 -44.93
CA GLU A 474 2.43 87.82 -44.87
C GLU A 474 3.53 88.07 -43.81
N SER A 475 3.71 87.19 -42.82
CA SER A 475 4.75 87.33 -41.77
C SER A 475 6.07 86.58 -42.08
N GLY A 476 6.31 86.20 -43.33
CA GLY A 476 7.46 85.40 -43.76
C GLY A 476 8.78 86.17 -43.92
N ARG A 477 9.36 86.72 -42.84
CA ARG A 477 10.76 87.20 -42.84
C ARG A 477 11.41 87.19 -41.44
N GLY A 478 12.10 86.10 -41.09
CA GLY A 478 12.87 86.04 -39.83
C GLY A 478 13.39 84.66 -39.43
N THR A 479 14.44 84.18 -40.10
CA THR A 479 15.50 83.26 -39.61
C THR A 479 15.16 82.07 -38.69
N LEU A 480 15.56 80.87 -39.14
CA LEU A 480 15.66 79.66 -38.30
C LEU A 480 16.56 79.86 -37.07
N SER A 481 16.17 79.25 -35.95
CA SER A 481 17.12 78.55 -35.07
C SER A 481 16.46 77.35 -34.40
N THR A 482 17.09 76.20 -34.52
CA THR A 482 16.66 74.93 -33.91
C THR A 482 16.90 74.88 -32.40
N SER A 483 15.92 74.41 -31.64
CA SER A 483 16.13 73.75 -30.36
C SER A 483 14.87 72.95 -29.99
N ALA A 484 15.03 71.63 -29.85
CA ALA A 484 14.01 70.78 -29.28
C ALA A 484 13.98 70.97 -27.75
N ASP A 485 12.80 70.90 -27.14
CA ASP A 485 12.71 70.29 -25.81
C ASP A 485 11.33 69.66 -25.56
N ASN A 486 11.31 68.78 -24.58
CA ASN A 486 10.23 67.88 -24.20
C ASN A 486 9.11 68.60 -23.44
N THR A 487 7.85 68.20 -23.66
CA THR A 487 7.01 67.68 -22.56
C THR A 487 5.76 66.98 -23.09
N GLN A 488 5.58 65.70 -22.76
CA GLN A 488 4.24 65.10 -22.66
C GLN A 488 3.68 65.35 -21.24
N PRO A 489 2.39 65.70 -21.09
CA PRO A 489 1.69 65.54 -19.82
C PRO A 489 1.19 64.10 -19.65
N SER A 490 1.27 63.59 -18.42
CA SER A 490 0.97 62.20 -18.07
C SER A 490 -0.50 61.96 -17.72
N THR A 491 -0.98 60.73 -17.92
CA THR A 491 -2.16 60.19 -17.20
C THR A 491 -1.91 58.71 -16.85
N PRO A 492 -2.37 58.21 -15.68
CA PRO A 492 -1.84 56.98 -15.08
C PRO A 492 -2.63 55.70 -15.44
N GLN A 493 -1.92 54.56 -15.46
CA GLN A 493 -2.50 53.21 -15.46
C GLN A 493 -2.16 52.47 -14.15
N PRO A 494 -2.98 51.50 -13.71
CA PRO A 494 -2.79 50.78 -12.45
C PRO A 494 -1.67 49.74 -12.54
N GLN A 495 -0.96 49.54 -11.41
CA GLN A 495 0.14 48.58 -11.32
C GLN A 495 -0.35 47.12 -11.20
N LEU A 496 0.38 46.21 -11.85
CA LEU A 496 0.34 44.76 -11.63
C LEU A 496 1.77 44.29 -11.35
N ASP A 497 1.94 43.50 -10.28
CA ASP A 497 3.24 43.02 -9.80
C ASP A 497 3.88 42.00 -10.77
N PRO A 498 5.15 42.19 -11.20
CA PRO A 498 5.86 41.24 -12.05
C PRO A 498 6.68 40.25 -11.20
N SER A 499 6.02 39.26 -10.57
CA SER A 499 6.73 38.26 -9.76
C SER A 499 6.23 36.81 -9.88
N PHE A 500 5.66 36.42 -11.03
CA PHE A 500 5.35 35.02 -11.36
C PHE A 500 5.44 34.74 -12.87
N GLU A 501 6.66 34.75 -13.42
CA GLU A 501 6.90 34.11 -14.72
C GLU A 501 7.13 32.60 -14.54
N SER A 502 6.28 31.80 -15.21
CA SER A 502 6.40 30.34 -15.23
C SER A 502 7.48 29.91 -16.24
N PRO A 503 8.34 28.90 -15.93
CA PRO A 503 9.39 28.42 -16.83
C PRO A 503 8.91 27.92 -18.21
N LEU A 504 7.59 27.72 -18.38
CA LEU A 504 6.99 27.22 -19.60
C LEU A 504 7.03 28.23 -20.77
N ALA A 505 7.04 29.54 -20.48
CA ALA A 505 7.06 30.59 -21.51
C ALA A 505 8.41 30.64 -22.27
N ALA A 506 9.52 30.47 -21.55
CA ALA A 506 10.87 30.50 -22.12
C ALA A 506 11.14 29.33 -23.10
N ALA A 507 10.47 28.19 -22.92
CA ALA A 507 10.63 27.02 -23.77
C ALA A 507 9.92 27.15 -25.13
N ILE A 508 8.89 28.00 -25.24
CA ILE A 508 8.14 28.20 -26.49
C ILE A 508 8.94 29.13 -27.43
N VAL A 509 9.49 30.22 -26.91
CA VAL A 509 10.28 31.21 -27.68
C VAL A 509 11.55 30.59 -28.30
N GLN A 510 12.18 29.62 -27.63
CA GLN A 510 13.37 28.97 -28.19
C GLN A 510 13.08 28.05 -29.39
N LYS A 511 11.83 27.61 -29.58
CA LYS A 511 11.47 26.68 -30.65
C LYS A 511 11.12 27.38 -31.97
N GLU A 512 10.51 28.56 -31.90
CA GLU A 512 10.23 29.38 -33.09
C GLU A 512 11.51 29.95 -33.73
N ALA A 513 12.57 30.14 -32.94
CA ALA A 513 13.87 30.60 -33.46
C ALA A 513 14.66 29.55 -34.26
N THR A 514 14.32 28.26 -34.17
CA THR A 514 15.04 27.17 -34.86
C THR A 514 14.43 26.75 -36.19
N ASP A 515 13.16 27.09 -36.47
CA ASP A 515 12.46 26.73 -37.71
C ASP A 515 12.50 27.86 -38.78
N SER A 516 13.40 28.85 -38.62
CA SER A 516 13.50 30.03 -39.51
C SER A 516 14.94 30.39 -39.93
N ASN A 517 15.83 29.41 -40.04
CA ASN A 517 17.21 29.59 -40.55
C ASN A 517 17.67 28.37 -41.36
#